data_AF-A0A933TB50-F1
#
_entry.id   AF-A0A933TB50-F1
#
_cell.length_a   1.000
_cell.length_b   1.000
_cell.length_c   1.000
_cell.angle_alpha   90.00
_cell.angle_beta   90.00
_cell.angle_gamma   90.00
#
_symmetry.space_group_name_H-M   'P 1'
#
loop_
_entity.id
_entity.type
_entity.pdbx_description
1 polymer ?
#
loop_
_entity_poly.entity_id
_entity_poly.type
_entity_poly.pdbx_seq_one_letter_code
_entity_poly.pdbx_strand_id
1 'polypeptide(L)'
;MSISSHLTPEPERRLWLILEHMEHAVESADRRIAAVTAFAMLELAFLKLLTTAGGPLGLLAIMPLALALPLGVFAFSPLSGRPKAPYLPEPRKDKPSVDHCMIWAEDIAKYTHSELVHRFDKYLGGGITATPYHEDIVGQVVVHARIAVRKQRLFRAACVIVGVAQLGVFGQLVWR
;
A
#
# COMPACT_ATOMS: atom_id res chain seq x y z
N MET A 1 -27.26 22.13 30.34
CA MET A 1 -27.71 21.01 29.48
C MET A 1 -26.60 19.97 29.47
N SER A 2 -26.81 18.86 30.17
CA SER A 2 -25.87 17.74 30.26
C SER A 2 -26.05 16.88 29.00
N ILE A 3 -25.12 17.00 28.06
CA ILE A 3 -25.08 16.15 26.88
C ILE A 3 -24.60 14.78 27.37
N SER A 4 -25.51 13.82 27.29
CA SER A 4 -25.34 12.43 27.69
C SER A 4 -24.07 11.84 27.08
N SER A 5 -23.09 11.51 27.93
CA SER A 5 -21.83 10.82 27.58
C SER A 5 -22.03 9.36 27.12
N HIS A 6 -23.27 8.95 26.86
CA HIS A 6 -23.67 7.56 26.66
C HIS A 6 -23.99 7.19 25.20
N LEU A 7 -23.80 8.13 24.26
CA LEU A 7 -24.12 7.96 22.83
C LEU A 7 -22.95 8.26 21.88
N THR A 8 -21.80 8.71 22.38
CA THR A 8 -20.57 8.77 21.59
C THR A 8 -19.92 7.38 21.66
N PRO A 9 -19.71 6.67 20.54
CA PRO A 9 -18.94 5.43 20.57
C PRO A 9 -17.61 5.70 21.27
N GLU A 10 -17.25 4.82 22.19
CA GLU A 10 -16.03 4.94 22.99
C GLU A 10 -14.84 5.22 22.05
N PRO A 11 -13.97 6.19 22.36
CA PRO A 11 -12.86 6.58 21.50
C PRO A 11 -11.98 5.37 21.14
N GLU A 12 -11.86 4.43 22.08
CA GLU A 12 -11.26 3.11 21.89
C GLU A 12 -11.88 2.35 20.72
N ARG A 13 -13.20 2.17 20.70
CA ARG A 13 -13.90 1.45 19.63
C ARG A 13 -13.68 2.10 18.27
N ARG A 14 -13.64 3.43 18.21
CA ARG A 14 -13.34 4.15 16.97
C ARG A 14 -11.91 3.93 16.50
N LEU A 15 -10.93 3.94 17.41
CA LEU A 15 -9.54 3.65 17.08
C LEU A 15 -9.37 2.22 16.57
N TRP A 16 -10.04 1.25 17.20
CA TRP A 16 -10.06 -0.13 16.75
C TRP A 16 -10.63 -0.28 15.34
N LEU A 17 -11.74 0.40 15.02
CA LEU A 17 -12.29 0.39 13.66
C LEU A 17 -11.32 0.97 12.63
N ILE A 18 -10.56 2.01 12.99
CA ILE A 18 -9.55 2.61 12.11
C ILE A 18 -8.38 1.65 11.92
N LEU A 19 -7.92 0.99 12.99
CA LEU A 19 -6.89 -0.03 12.93
C LEU A 19 -7.30 -1.20 12.03
N GLU A 20 -8.50 -1.75 12.25
CA GLU A 20 -9.07 -2.82 11.44
C GLU A 20 -9.18 -2.40 9.97
N HIS A 21 -9.58 -1.16 9.69
CA HIS A 21 -9.60 -0.63 8.32
C HIS A 21 -8.20 -0.57 7.70
N MET A 22 -7.17 -0.21 8.47
CA MET A 22 -5.78 -0.22 8.00
C MET A 22 -5.28 -1.64 7.74
N GLU A 23 -5.63 -2.62 8.58
CA GLU A 23 -5.32 -4.03 8.35
C GLU A 23 -5.95 -4.55 7.06
N HIS A 24 -7.25 -4.29 6.86
CA HIS A 24 -7.94 -4.62 5.62
C HIS A 24 -7.30 -3.95 4.40
N ALA A 25 -6.83 -2.70 4.53
CA ALA A 25 -6.13 -2.01 3.46
C ALA A 25 -4.81 -2.73 3.09
N VAL A 26 -4.03 -3.16 4.09
CA VAL A 26 -2.80 -3.95 3.88
C VAL A 26 -3.13 -5.28 3.19
N GLU A 27 -4.12 -6.03 3.68
CA GLU A 27 -4.52 -7.31 3.07
C GLU A 27 -5.00 -7.14 1.63
N SER A 28 -5.75 -6.07 1.35
CA SER A 28 -6.23 -5.79 0.00
C SER A 28 -5.06 -5.51 -0.95
N ALA A 29 -4.04 -4.80 -0.48
CA ALA A 29 -2.83 -4.53 -1.24
C ALA A 29 -2.04 -5.82 -1.50
N ASP A 30 -1.92 -6.70 -0.50
CA ASP A 30 -1.29 -8.02 -0.64
C ASP A 30 -2.01 -8.88 -1.67
N ARG A 31 -3.34 -8.98 -1.59
CA ARG A 31 -4.15 -9.73 -2.57
C ARG A 31 -3.94 -9.22 -4.00
N ARG A 32 -3.91 -7.90 -4.18
CA ARG A 32 -3.68 -7.28 -5.49
C ARG A 32 -2.28 -7.53 -6.04
N ILE A 33 -1.25 -7.46 -5.19
CA ILE A 33 0.13 -7.76 -5.59
C ILE A 33 0.30 -9.24 -5.90
N ALA A 34 -0.31 -10.13 -5.11
CA ALA A 34 -0.33 -11.58 -5.39
C ALA A 34 -0.94 -11.85 -6.77
N ALA A 35 -2.09 -11.24 -7.07
CA ALA A 35 -2.76 -11.39 -8.35
C ALA A 35 -1.88 -10.93 -9.52
N VAL A 36 -1.26 -9.75 -9.44
CA VAL A 36 -0.36 -9.24 -10.49
C VAL A 36 0.88 -10.11 -10.65
N THR A 37 1.44 -10.61 -9.54
CA THR A 37 2.62 -11.49 -9.59
C THR A 37 2.29 -12.83 -10.23
N ALA A 38 1.14 -13.42 -9.86
CA ALA A 38 0.66 -14.68 -10.45
C ALA A 38 0.37 -14.50 -11.96
N PHE A 39 -0.26 -13.40 -12.32
CA PHE A 39 -0.53 -13.04 -13.71
C PHE A 39 0.77 -12.88 -14.52
N ALA A 40 1.77 -12.16 -13.99
CA ALA A 40 3.09 -12.02 -14.60
C ALA A 40 3.80 -13.38 -14.77
N MET A 41 3.70 -14.29 -13.79
CA MET A 41 4.25 -15.66 -13.93
C MET A 41 3.58 -16.44 -15.06
N LEU A 42 2.25 -16.36 -15.16
CA LEU A 42 1.49 -17.04 -16.22
C LEU A 42 1.84 -16.48 -17.60
N GLU A 43 1.94 -15.15 -17.74
CA GLU A 43 2.37 -14.51 -18.99
C GLU A 43 3.79 -14.94 -19.38
N LEU A 44 4.72 -15.00 -18.43
CA LEU A 44 6.10 -15.44 -18.70
C LEU A 44 6.14 -16.91 -19.15
N ALA A 45 5.36 -17.79 -18.50
CA ALA A 45 5.24 -19.18 -18.90
C ALA A 45 4.62 -19.34 -20.30
N PHE A 46 3.58 -18.55 -20.60
CA PHE A 46 2.91 -18.54 -21.90
C PHE A 46 3.82 -18.03 -23.02
N LEU A 47 4.55 -16.93 -22.79
CA LEU A 47 5.53 -16.41 -23.73
C LEU A 47 6.62 -17.45 -24.00
N LYS A 48 7.15 -18.10 -22.96
CA LYS A 48 8.15 -19.16 -23.12
C LYS A 48 7.63 -20.31 -24.00
N LEU A 49 6.34 -20.62 -23.95
CA LEU A 49 5.70 -21.62 -24.81
C LEU A 49 5.57 -21.14 -26.28
N LEU A 50 5.19 -19.88 -26.49
CA LEU A 50 4.96 -19.30 -27.82
C LEU A 50 6.24 -18.85 -28.56
N THR A 51 7.28 -18.44 -27.83
CA THR A 51 8.51 -17.85 -28.38
C THR A 51 9.66 -18.85 -28.47
N THR A 52 9.38 -20.10 -28.85
CA THR A 52 10.42 -21.08 -29.23
C THR A 52 11.25 -20.64 -30.44
N ALA A 53 10.76 -19.67 -31.23
CA ALA A 53 11.52 -18.97 -32.27
C ALA A 53 12.05 -17.62 -31.74
N GLY A 54 13.32 -17.60 -31.31
CA GLY A 54 14.00 -16.50 -30.60
C GLY A 54 14.16 -15.19 -31.36
N GLY A 55 13.06 -14.46 -31.56
CA GLY A 55 13.11 -13.07 -32.05
C GLY A 55 13.54 -12.08 -30.94
N PRO A 56 14.30 -11.02 -31.27
CA PRO A 56 14.79 -10.03 -30.30
C PRO A 56 13.65 -9.30 -29.54
N LEU A 57 12.45 -9.23 -30.13
CA LEU A 57 11.26 -8.66 -29.49
C LEU A 57 10.74 -9.52 -28.32
N GLY A 58 10.91 -10.84 -28.36
CA GLY A 58 10.52 -11.73 -27.26
C GLY A 58 11.39 -11.53 -26.02
N LEU A 59 12.69 -11.26 -26.20
CA LEU A 59 13.60 -10.94 -25.10
C LEU A 59 13.24 -9.61 -24.42
N LEU A 60 12.77 -8.63 -25.20
CA LEU A 60 12.31 -7.34 -24.67
C LEU A 60 11.02 -7.46 -23.83
N ALA A 61 10.17 -8.43 -24.09
CA ALA A 61 9.00 -8.72 -23.26
C ALA A 61 9.37 -9.51 -21.99
N ILE A 62 10.33 -10.43 -22.06
CA ILE A 62 10.72 -11.29 -20.94
C ILE A 62 11.43 -10.50 -19.83
N MET A 63 12.30 -9.53 -20.17
CA MET A 63 13.02 -8.73 -19.17
C MET A 63 12.12 -7.99 -18.16
N PRO A 64 11.12 -7.19 -18.56
CA PRO A 64 10.25 -6.49 -17.62
C PRO A 64 9.39 -7.45 -16.80
N LEU A 65 8.91 -8.55 -17.38
CA LEU A 65 8.18 -9.60 -16.68
C LEU A 65 9.06 -10.30 -15.62
N ALA A 66 10.32 -10.58 -15.95
CA ALA A 66 11.29 -11.12 -15.00
C ALA A 66 11.63 -10.12 -13.88
N LEU A 67 11.57 -8.82 -14.16
CA LEU A 67 11.79 -7.75 -13.18
C LEU A 67 10.57 -7.53 -12.25
N ALA A 68 9.36 -7.90 -12.68
CA ALA A 68 8.16 -7.87 -11.85
C ALA A 68 8.17 -8.93 -10.72
N LEU A 69 8.85 -10.06 -10.93
CA LEU A 69 8.97 -11.14 -9.94
C LEU A 69 9.70 -10.74 -8.64
N PRO A 70 10.92 -10.17 -8.67
CA PRO A 70 11.59 -9.72 -7.46
C PRO A 70 10.82 -8.59 -6.77
N LEU A 71 10.06 -7.78 -7.52
CA LEU A 71 9.14 -6.79 -6.95
C LEU A 71 7.99 -7.45 -6.16
N GLY A 72 7.39 -8.51 -6.69
CA GLY A 72 6.39 -9.32 -5.99
C GLY A 72 6.96 -9.94 -4.71
N VAL A 73 8.12 -10.60 -4.79
CA VAL A 73 8.81 -11.19 -3.62
C VAL A 73 9.16 -10.12 -2.58
N PHE A 74 9.62 -8.94 -3.02
CA PHE A 74 9.96 -7.84 -2.14
C PHE A 74 8.73 -7.23 -1.46
N ALA A 75 7.57 -7.22 -2.12
CA ALA A 75 6.32 -6.76 -1.53
C ALA A 75 5.81 -7.67 -0.40
N PHE A 76 6.00 -8.98 -0.51
CA PHE A 76 5.70 -9.95 0.56
C PHE A 76 6.81 -10.05 1.62
N SER A 77 7.99 -9.50 1.35
CA SER A 77 9.09 -9.53 2.31
C SER A 77 8.76 -8.71 3.56
N PRO A 78 9.08 -9.20 4.78
CA PRO A 78 8.93 -8.43 6.02
C PRO A 78 9.80 -7.17 6.03
N LEU A 79 10.76 -7.05 5.10
CA LEU A 79 11.56 -5.84 4.89
C LEU A 79 10.72 -4.65 4.37
N SER A 80 9.55 -4.91 3.79
CA SER A 80 8.58 -3.86 3.43
C SER A 80 7.99 -3.15 4.66
N GLY A 81 7.94 -3.83 5.81
CA GLY A 81 7.47 -3.30 7.08
C GLY A 81 8.47 -2.43 7.84
N ARG A 82 9.74 -2.36 7.42
CA ARG A 82 10.73 -1.52 8.10
C ARG A 82 10.46 -0.04 7.84
N PRO A 83 10.32 0.80 8.89
CA PRO A 83 9.89 2.20 8.79
C PRO A 83 10.93 3.13 8.14
N LYS A 84 12.19 2.68 7.99
CA LYS A 84 13.26 3.41 7.31
C LYS A 84 13.84 2.55 6.20
N ALA A 85 13.17 2.54 5.04
CA ALA A 85 13.83 2.11 3.82
C ALA A 85 14.56 3.33 3.23
N PRO A 86 15.90 3.37 3.22
CA PRO A 86 16.66 4.58 2.86
C PRO A 86 16.49 5.03 1.40
N TYR A 87 15.84 4.23 0.56
CA TYR A 87 15.75 4.45 -0.89
C TYR A 87 14.33 4.72 -1.42
N LEU A 88 13.31 4.74 -0.55
CA LEU A 88 11.95 5.06 -0.98
C LEU A 88 11.66 6.53 -0.65
N PRO A 89 11.26 7.35 -1.64
CA PRO A 89 10.89 8.72 -1.39
C PRO A 89 9.73 8.75 -0.38
N GLU A 90 9.96 9.42 0.75
CA GLU A 90 8.92 9.69 1.72
C GLU A 90 7.73 10.36 1.00
N PRO A 91 6.48 10.04 1.37
CA PRO A 91 5.34 10.81 0.88
C PRO A 91 5.64 12.29 1.05
N ARG A 92 5.53 13.07 -0.04
CA ARG A 92 5.67 14.52 0.03
C ARG A 92 4.78 15.01 1.15
N LYS A 93 5.37 15.74 2.09
CA LYS A 93 4.65 16.42 3.17
C LYS A 93 3.90 17.59 2.54
N ASP A 94 2.81 17.29 1.84
CA ASP A 94 1.92 18.31 1.32
C ASP A 94 1.35 19.11 2.50
N LYS A 95 1.02 20.38 2.26
CA LYS A 95 0.44 21.22 3.32
C LYS A 95 -0.80 20.51 3.88
N PRO A 96 -0.96 20.45 5.21
CA PRO A 96 -2.10 19.81 5.82
C PRO A 96 -3.40 20.48 5.34
N SER A 97 -4.16 19.80 4.48
CA SER A 97 -5.50 20.20 4.08
C SER A 97 -6.54 19.81 5.13
N VAL A 98 -7.62 20.58 5.20
CA VAL A 98 -8.81 20.27 6.02
C VAL A 98 -9.55 19.04 5.48
N ASP A 99 -9.33 18.72 4.20
CA ASP A 99 -9.97 17.59 3.52
C ASP A 99 -9.32 16.23 3.78
N HIS A 100 -8.21 16.18 4.53
CA HIS A 100 -7.55 14.90 4.84
C HIS A 100 -8.42 14.06 5.75
N CYS A 101 -8.85 12.92 5.22
CA CYS A 101 -9.74 12.02 5.94
C CYS A 101 -8.91 11.08 6.82
N MET A 102 -9.16 11.09 8.14
CA MET A 102 -8.48 10.27 9.16
C MET A 102 -8.78 8.76 9.09
N ILE A 103 -9.31 8.33 7.95
CA ILE A 103 -9.65 6.95 7.64
C ILE A 103 -8.76 6.44 6.50
N TRP A 104 -8.21 7.32 5.66
CA TRP A 104 -7.47 6.91 4.47
C TRP A 104 -5.99 6.68 4.80
N ALA A 105 -5.46 5.51 4.44
CA ALA A 105 -4.07 5.15 4.67
C ALA A 105 -3.09 6.15 4.03
N GLU A 106 -3.41 6.67 2.84
CA GLU A 106 -2.59 7.66 2.12
C GLU A 106 -2.44 8.97 2.90
N ASP A 107 -3.47 9.39 3.62
CA ASP A 107 -3.44 10.62 4.42
C ASP A 107 -2.80 10.39 5.78
N ILE A 108 -3.12 9.29 6.45
CA ILE A 108 -2.50 8.92 7.74
C ILE A 108 -0.98 8.77 7.58
N ALA A 109 -0.50 8.12 6.51
CA ALA A 109 0.93 7.86 6.33
C ALA A 109 1.81 9.13 6.20
N LYS A 110 1.23 10.30 5.89
CA LYS A 110 1.94 11.58 5.73
C LYS A 110 2.35 12.23 7.04
N TYR A 111 1.64 11.93 8.13
CA TYR A 111 1.84 12.57 9.41
C TYR A 111 2.84 11.82 10.28
N THR A 112 3.48 12.55 11.20
CA THR A 112 4.30 11.93 12.25
C THR A 112 3.39 11.30 13.31
N HIS A 113 3.97 10.40 14.12
CA HIS A 113 3.24 9.78 15.23
C HIS A 113 2.63 10.84 16.17
N SER A 114 3.41 11.84 16.58
CA SER A 114 2.96 12.92 17.46
C SER A 114 1.87 13.79 16.84
N GLU A 115 1.98 14.11 15.54
CA GLU A 115 0.95 14.86 14.81
C GLU A 115 -0.37 14.08 14.74
N LEU A 116 -0.30 12.77 14.52
CA LEU A 116 -1.47 11.88 14.46
C LEU A 116 -2.14 11.72 15.82
N VAL A 117 -1.39 11.53 16.90
CA VAL A 117 -1.94 11.43 18.25
C VAL A 117 -2.76 12.69 18.56
N HIS A 118 -2.21 13.88 18.31
CA HIS A 118 -2.94 15.13 18.57
C HIS A 118 -4.17 15.32 17.67
N ARG A 119 -4.09 14.88 16.40
CA ARG A 119 -5.23 14.95 15.48
C ARG A 119 -6.33 13.97 15.83
N PHE A 120 -5.99 12.75 16.21
CA PHE A 120 -6.96 11.77 16.67
C PHE A 120 -7.59 12.22 17.98
N ASP A 121 -6.81 12.80 18.90
CA ASP A 121 -7.33 13.32 20.16
C ASP A 121 -8.40 14.39 19.89
N LYS A 122 -8.12 15.34 18.99
CA LYS A 122 -9.10 16.32 18.55
C LYS A 122 -10.29 15.72 17.79
N TYR A 123 -10.07 14.71 16.95
CA TYR A 123 -11.11 14.09 16.11
C TYR A 123 -12.09 13.22 16.91
N LEU A 124 -11.60 12.54 17.94
CA LEU A 124 -12.40 11.63 18.78
C LEU A 124 -13.03 12.31 19.99
N GLY A 125 -12.72 13.60 20.23
CA GLY A 125 -13.30 14.37 21.33
C GLY A 125 -12.48 14.35 22.62
N GLY A 126 -11.18 14.01 22.54
CA GLY A 126 -10.21 13.98 23.63
C GLY A 126 -9.99 12.60 24.24
N GLY A 127 -9.00 12.49 25.13
CA GLY A 127 -8.74 11.32 25.97
C GLY A 127 -7.70 10.33 25.42
N ILE A 128 -7.18 10.54 24.21
CA ILE A 128 -6.16 9.67 23.62
C ILE A 128 -4.81 9.88 24.30
N THR A 129 -4.42 11.14 24.51
CA THR A 129 -3.17 11.48 25.21
C THR A 129 -3.23 11.22 26.72
N ALA A 130 -4.42 10.89 27.25
CA ALA A 130 -4.60 10.63 28.68
C ALA A 130 -4.13 9.22 29.09
N THR A 131 -3.98 8.31 28.14
CA THR A 131 -3.70 6.89 28.42
C THR A 131 -2.71 6.33 27.40
N PRO A 132 -1.56 5.78 27.86
CA PRO A 132 -0.54 5.22 26.97
C PRO A 132 -1.06 4.10 26.04
N TYR A 133 -2.11 3.40 26.46
CA TYR A 133 -2.75 2.35 25.67
C TYR A 133 -3.30 2.86 24.33
N HIS A 134 -3.99 4.00 24.33
CA HIS A 134 -4.55 4.55 23.09
C HIS A 134 -3.45 5.11 22.17
N GLU A 135 -2.35 5.61 22.73
CA GLU A 135 -1.19 6.02 21.94
C GLU A 135 -0.56 4.84 21.22
N ASP A 136 -0.49 3.65 21.83
CA ASP A 136 0.01 2.44 21.18
C ASP A 136 -0.88 2.01 20.00
N ILE A 137 -2.21 2.05 20.16
CA ILE A 137 -3.15 1.78 19.06
C ILE A 137 -2.93 2.77 17.90
N VAL A 138 -2.77 4.06 18.21
CA VAL A 138 -2.45 5.07 17.18
C VAL A 138 -1.12 4.74 16.50
N GLY A 139 -0.11 4.31 17.27
CA GLY A 139 1.16 3.81 16.76
C GLY A 139 0.99 2.68 15.74
N GLN A 140 0.17 1.67 16.07
CA GLN A 140 -0.17 0.57 15.17
C GLN A 140 -0.89 1.08 13.91
N VAL A 141 -1.87 1.97 14.05
CA VAL A 141 -2.56 2.60 12.90
C VAL A 141 -1.55 3.28 11.96
N VAL A 142 -0.58 4.04 12.49
CA VAL A 142 0.44 4.71 11.67
C VAL A 142 1.30 3.69 10.92
N VAL A 143 1.73 2.62 11.60
CA VAL A 143 2.56 1.58 11.01
C VAL A 143 1.81 0.87 9.88
N HIS A 144 0.58 0.41 10.14
CA HIS A 144 -0.23 -0.28 9.13
C HIS A 144 -0.57 0.64 7.94
N ALA A 145 -0.91 1.91 8.18
CA ALA A 145 -1.14 2.88 7.11
C ALA A 145 0.08 3.04 6.21
N ARG A 146 1.29 3.16 6.78
CA ARG A 146 2.54 3.28 6.01
C ARG A 146 2.84 2.02 5.20
N ILE A 147 2.61 0.85 5.78
CA ILE A 147 2.74 -0.43 5.08
C ILE A 147 1.78 -0.49 3.89
N ALA A 148 0.50 -0.15 4.10
CA ALA A 148 -0.52 -0.15 3.06
C ALA A 148 -0.15 0.77 1.90
N VAL A 149 0.25 2.02 2.18
CA VAL A 149 0.66 2.99 1.15
C VAL A 149 1.89 2.51 0.39
N ARG A 150 2.89 1.93 1.09
CA ARG A 150 4.09 1.40 0.44
C ARG A 150 3.74 0.25 -0.49
N LYS A 151 2.93 -0.71 -0.04
CA LYS A 151 2.45 -1.82 -0.87
C LYS A 151 1.65 -1.34 -2.06
N GLN A 152 0.77 -0.36 -1.89
CA GLN A 152 0.01 0.25 -2.98
C GLN A 152 0.92 0.94 -4.02
N ARG A 153 2.01 1.59 -3.61
CA ARG A 153 3.02 2.13 -4.54
C ARG A 153 3.75 1.03 -5.30
N LEU A 154 4.15 -0.05 -4.63
CA LEU A 154 4.77 -1.21 -5.26
C LEU A 154 3.81 -1.85 -6.27
N PHE A 155 2.53 -1.98 -5.93
CA PHE A 155 1.49 -2.44 -6.84
C PHE A 155 1.39 -1.54 -8.08
N ARG A 156 1.30 -0.21 -7.91
CA ARG A 156 1.27 0.74 -9.04
C ARG A 156 2.51 0.59 -9.94
N ALA A 157 3.70 0.46 -9.34
CA ALA A 157 4.95 0.24 -10.10
C ALA A 157 4.92 -1.09 -10.86
N ALA A 158 4.47 -2.18 -10.22
CA ALA A 158 4.32 -3.47 -10.86
C ALA A 158 3.32 -3.42 -12.03
N CYS A 159 2.18 -2.76 -11.86
CA CYS A 159 1.20 -2.57 -12.94
C CYS A 159 1.78 -1.79 -14.13
N VAL A 160 2.59 -0.75 -13.89
CA VAL A 160 3.26 -0.01 -14.97
C VAL A 160 4.23 -0.91 -15.73
N ILE A 161 5.03 -1.70 -15.01
CA ILE A 161 6.00 -2.63 -15.62
C ILE A 161 5.28 -3.70 -16.45
N VAL A 162 4.22 -4.31 -15.90
CA VAL A 162 3.41 -5.30 -16.61
C VAL A 162 2.72 -4.67 -17.83
N GLY A 163 2.16 -3.47 -17.70
CA GLY A 163 1.54 -2.77 -18.83
C GLY A 163 2.52 -2.46 -19.97
N VAL A 164 3.75 -2.05 -19.65
CA VAL A 164 4.82 -1.88 -20.65
C VAL A 164 5.19 -3.21 -21.30
N ALA A 165 5.29 -4.29 -20.53
CA ALA A 165 5.53 -5.63 -21.08
C ALA A 165 4.42 -6.06 -22.05
N GLN A 166 3.15 -5.84 -21.70
CA GLN A 166 2.01 -6.15 -22.55
C GLN A 166 2.01 -5.38 -23.87
N LEU A 167 2.38 -4.10 -23.87
CA LEU A 167 2.54 -3.34 -25.12
C LEU A 167 3.63 -3.95 -26.02
N GLY A 168 4.72 -4.45 -25.44
CA GLY A 168 5.76 -5.17 -26.18
C GLY A 168 5.26 -6.47 -26.81
N VAL A 169 4.51 -7.27 -26.04
CA VAL A 169 3.89 -8.51 -26.53
C VAL A 169 2.88 -8.22 -27.65
N PHE A 170 2.04 -7.20 -27.49
CA PHE A 170 1.07 -6.80 -28.51
C PHE A 170 1.76 -6.32 -29.79
N GLY A 171 2.82 -5.51 -29.67
CA GLY A 171 3.63 -5.09 -30.83
C GLY A 171 4.26 -6.27 -31.56
N GLN A 172 4.72 -7.29 -30.83
CA GLN A 172 5.25 -8.53 -31.44
C GLN A 172 4.17 -9.33 -32.16
N LEU A 173 2.95 -9.40 -31.61
CA LEU A 173 1.81 -10.08 -32.23
C LEU A 173 1.35 -9.39 -33.51
N VAL A 174 1.33 -8.06 -33.54
CA VAL A 174 0.91 -7.28 -34.73
C VAL A 174 1.96 -7.34 -35.84
N TRP A 175 3.24 -7.48 -35.49
CA TRP A 175 4.34 -7.54 -36.47
C TRP A 175 4.51 -8.94 -37.10
N ARG A 176 3.98 -9.99 -36.47
CA ARG A 176 4.00 -11.35 -37.02
C ARG A 176 2.87 -11.56 -38.01
#